data_AF-A0A2M9HCC5-F1
#
_entry.id   AF-A0A2M9HCC5-F1
#
_cell.length_a   1.000
_cell.length_b   1.000
_cell.length_c   1.000
_cell.angle_alpha   90.00
_cell.angle_beta   90.00
_cell.angle_gamma   90.00
#
_symmetry.space_group_name_H-M   'P 1'
#
loop_
_entity.id
_entity.type
_entity.pdbx_description
1 polymer ?
#
loop_
_entity_poly.entity_id
_entity_poly.type
_entity_poly.pdbx_seq_one_letter_code
_entity_poly.pdbx_strand_id
1 'polypeptide(L)'
;MRHGDNSWEYAEYIFHLVNHYLTHGALGYTYRNMVLAGTESTWGWHQNSLFSVDTEAKTFTRNPEYYVLRHYSHFVRPGARVLEVEGRFSLISPPCMAFYGIVA
;
A
#
# COMPACT_ATOMS: atom_id res chain seq x y z
N MET A 1 -1.69 5.07 17.43
CA MET A 1 -1.33 5.18 16.01
C MET A 1 -1.94 6.48 15.48
N ARG A 2 -1.14 7.38 14.92
CA ARG A 2 -1.66 8.60 14.27
C ARG A 2 -1.96 8.25 12.81
N HIS A 3 -3.18 8.56 12.37
CA HIS A 3 -3.61 8.21 11.03
C HIS A 3 -2.98 9.17 10.00
N GLY A 4 -2.43 8.61 8.92
CA GLY A 4 -1.83 9.39 7.84
C GLY A 4 -0.35 9.70 8.02
N ASP A 5 0.33 9.13 9.01
CA ASP A 5 1.78 9.28 9.16
C ASP A 5 2.50 8.41 8.12
N ASN A 6 3.58 8.91 7.53
CA ASN A 6 4.43 8.15 6.59
C ASN A 6 5.37 7.16 7.32
N SER A 7 4.86 6.42 8.31
CA SER A 7 5.63 5.51 9.16
C SER A 7 5.60 4.06 8.67
N TRP A 8 6.51 3.21 9.17
CA TRP A 8 6.51 1.79 8.85
C TRP A 8 5.31 1.05 9.45
N GLU A 9 4.90 1.44 10.66
CA GLU A 9 3.73 0.89 11.33
C GLU A 9 2.45 1.21 10.53
N TYR A 10 2.36 2.41 9.94
CA TYR A 10 1.25 2.75 9.06
C TYR A 10 1.29 2.00 7.73
N ALA A 11 2.48 1.77 7.17
CA ALA A 11 2.63 0.93 5.99
C ALA A 11 2.23 -0.53 6.23
N GLU A 12 2.52 -1.11 7.40
CA GLU A 12 2.05 -2.45 7.78
C GLU A 12 0.51 -2.50 7.85
N TYR A 13 -0.11 -1.47 8.43
CA TYR A 13 -1.57 -1.35 8.42
C TYR A 13 -2.13 -1.29 6.98
N ILE A 14 -1.52 -0.50 6.09
CA ILE A 14 -1.93 -0.42 4.68
C ILE A 14 -1.74 -1.74 3.95
N PHE A 15 -0.65 -2.47 4.22
CA PHE A 15 -0.43 -3.81 3.69
C PHE A 15 -1.57 -4.76 4.08
N HIS A 16 -1.96 -4.81 5.36
CA HIS A 16 -3.09 -5.61 5.80
C HIS A 16 -4.41 -5.15 5.17
N LEU A 17 -4.59 -3.85 4.96
CA LEU A 17 -5.78 -3.29 4.33
C LEU A 17 -5.89 -3.69 2.85
N VAL A 18 -4.78 -3.65 2.10
CA VAL A 18 -4.73 -4.15 0.72
C VAL A 18 -5.09 -5.64 0.69
N ASN A 19 -4.52 -6.43 1.60
CA ASN A 19 -4.78 -7.87 1.66
C ASN A 19 -6.24 -8.17 1.96
N HIS A 20 -6.82 -7.44 2.92
CA HIS A 20 -8.24 -7.55 3.25
C HIS A 20 -9.10 -7.33 2.01
N TYR A 21 -8.94 -6.20 1.31
CA TYR A 21 -9.79 -5.91 0.15
C TYR A 21 -9.62 -6.92 -0.99
N LEU A 22 -8.38 -7.28 -1.35
CA LEU A 22 -8.12 -8.21 -2.45
C LEU A 22 -8.66 -9.62 -2.17
N THR A 23 -8.51 -10.11 -0.95
CA THR A 23 -9.06 -11.44 -0.55
C THR A 23 -10.58 -11.45 -0.45
N HIS A 24 -11.21 -10.28 -0.31
CA HIS A 24 -12.67 -10.14 -0.25
C HIS A 24 -13.28 -9.71 -1.60
N GLY A 25 -12.56 -9.93 -2.70
CA GLY A 25 -13.09 -9.79 -4.06
C GLY A 25 -12.89 -8.43 -4.72
N ALA A 26 -12.15 -7.49 -4.11
CA ALA A 26 -11.76 -6.27 -4.80
C ALA A 26 -10.85 -6.60 -6.00
N LEU A 27 -11.12 -5.99 -7.16
CA LEU A 27 -10.35 -6.23 -8.39
C LEU A 27 -9.10 -5.36 -8.52
N GLY A 28 -8.93 -4.40 -7.61
CA GLY A 28 -7.79 -3.48 -7.59
C GLY A 28 -7.80 -2.59 -6.36
N TYR A 29 -6.66 -1.96 -6.09
CA TYR A 29 -6.47 -1.04 -4.98
C TYR A 29 -5.79 0.22 -5.51
N THR A 30 -6.44 1.38 -5.36
CA THR A 30 -5.94 2.66 -5.86
C THR A 30 -5.56 3.56 -4.70
N TYR A 31 -4.35 4.07 -4.73
CA TYR A 31 -3.85 4.96 -3.70
C TYR A 31 -4.24 6.41 -3.97
N ARG A 32 -4.52 7.16 -2.90
CA ARG A 32 -5.05 8.52 -3.02
C ARG A 32 -3.97 9.54 -3.40
N ASN A 33 -2.99 9.75 -2.53
CA ASN A 33 -2.01 10.82 -2.68
C ASN A 33 -0.65 10.23 -3.10
N MET A 34 -0.34 10.21 -4.39
CA MET A 34 0.97 9.66 -4.82
C MET A 34 2.13 10.54 -4.37
N VAL A 35 1.99 11.86 -4.42
CA VAL A 35 3.06 12.82 -4.13
C VAL A 35 2.49 13.98 -3.31
N LEU A 36 3.15 14.37 -2.23
CA LEU A 36 2.81 15.58 -1.47
C LEU A 36 4.07 16.36 -1.07
N ALA A 37 3.97 17.69 -1.08
CA ALA A 37 5.01 18.60 -0.56
C ALA A 37 4.76 19.04 0.90
N GLY A 38 3.88 18.30 1.60
CA GLY A 38 3.45 18.59 2.97
C GLY A 38 2.46 17.51 3.44
N THR A 39 2.21 17.45 4.73
CA THR A 39 1.40 16.37 5.33
C THR A 39 0.02 16.81 5.79
N GLU A 40 -0.36 18.08 5.65
CA GLU A 40 -1.67 18.54 6.09
C GLU A 40 -2.57 18.88 4.90
N SER A 41 -3.79 18.37 4.95
CA SER A 41 -4.85 18.74 4.00
C SER A 41 -5.35 20.15 4.27
N THR A 42 -6.03 20.74 3.29
CA THR A 42 -6.75 22.02 3.44
C THR A 42 -7.78 22.02 4.58
N TRP A 43 -8.23 20.85 5.02
CA TRP A 43 -9.19 20.67 6.11
C TRP A 43 -8.53 20.36 7.47
N GLY A 44 -7.21 20.47 7.57
CA GLY A 44 -6.45 20.31 8.82
C GLY A 44 -6.16 18.87 9.22
N TRP A 45 -6.43 17.89 8.34
CA TRP A 45 -6.16 16.48 8.62
C TRP A 45 -4.78 16.09 8.11
N HIS A 46 -4.09 15.23 8.85
CA HIS A 46 -2.82 14.67 8.41
C HIS A 46 -3.04 13.69 7.24
N GLN A 47 -2.14 13.72 6.26
CA GLN A 47 -2.18 12.97 5.03
C GLN A 47 -0.85 12.28 4.80
N ASN A 48 -0.94 11.01 4.42
CA ASN A 48 0.17 10.23 3.92
C ASN A 48 0.30 10.38 2.41
N SER A 49 1.47 9.98 1.90
CA SER A 49 1.76 9.90 0.48
C SER A 49 2.80 8.83 0.18
N LEU A 50 2.88 8.39 -1.09
CA LEU A 50 3.97 7.49 -1.50
C LEU A 50 5.32 8.22 -1.58
N PHE A 51 5.28 9.49 -1.99
CA PHE A 51 6.45 10.35 -2.11
C PHE A 51 6.24 11.68 -1.38
N SER A 52 7.15 12.00 -0.47
CA SER A 52 7.27 13.34 0.11
C SER A 52 8.25 14.16 -0.72
N VAL A 53 7.91 15.40 -1.07
CA VAL A 53 8.75 16.31 -1.86
C VAL A 53 9.20 17.48 -0.99
N ASP A 54 10.49 17.77 -1.01
CA ASP A 54 11.03 19.03 -0.54
C ASP A 54 11.23 19.95 -1.75
N THR A 55 10.40 20.98 -1.85
CA THR A 55 10.41 21.90 -2.99
C THR A 55 11.59 22.88 -2.97
N GLU A 56 12.16 23.17 -1.79
CA GLU A 56 13.31 24.06 -1.66
C GLU A 56 14.60 23.33 -2.02
N ALA A 57 14.82 22.17 -1.40
CA ALA A 57 15.97 21.33 -1.68
C ALA A 57 15.88 20.61 -3.04
N LYS A 58 14.69 20.60 -3.68
CA LYS A 58 14.39 19.87 -4.92
C LYS A 58 14.69 18.38 -4.79
N THR A 59 14.39 17.81 -3.63
CA THR A 59 14.57 16.39 -3.34
C THR A 59 13.23 15.72 -3.09
N PHE A 60 13.23 14.38 -3.07
CA PHE A 60 12.07 13.61 -2.69
C PHE A 60 12.48 12.39 -1.87
N THR A 61 11.56 11.95 -1.02
CA THR A 61 11.69 10.76 -0.19
C THR A 61 10.61 9.76 -0.58
N ARG A 62 11.01 8.50 -0.76
CA ARG A 62 10.07 7.38 -0.89
C ARG A 62 9.63 6.94 0.50
N ASN A 63 8.36 7.07 0.79
CA ASN A 63 7.80 6.68 2.08
C ASN A 63 7.59 5.16 2.15
N PRO A 64 7.48 4.56 3.34
CA PRO A 64 7.26 3.12 3.51
C PRO A 64 6.13 2.53 2.64
N GLU A 65 5.01 3.25 2.51
CA GLU A 65 3.85 2.82 1.71
C GLU A 65 4.14 2.68 0.21
N TYR A 66 5.12 3.41 -0.32
CA TYR A 66 5.59 3.21 -1.69
C TYR A 66 6.04 1.77 -1.91
N TYR A 67 6.77 1.19 -0.95
CA TYR A 67 7.28 -0.17 -1.07
C TYR A 67 6.17 -1.20 -0.97
N VAL A 68 5.13 -0.95 -0.16
CA VAL A 68 3.92 -1.78 -0.09
C VAL A 68 3.21 -1.82 -1.44
N LEU A 69 2.92 -0.67 -2.04
CA LEU A 69 2.24 -0.66 -3.34
C LEU A 69 3.12 -1.15 -4.48
N ARG A 70 4.44 -0.90 -4.42
CA ARG A 70 5.39 -1.47 -5.38
C ARG A 70 5.39 -3.00 -5.29
N HIS A 71 5.30 -3.58 -4.11
CA HIS A 71 5.22 -5.04 -3.92
C HIS A 71 4.04 -5.64 -4.69
N TYR A 72 2.89 -4.98 -4.73
CA TYR A 72 1.76 -5.46 -5.53
C TYR A 72 1.88 -5.08 -7.01
N SER A 73 1.96 -3.79 -7.31
CA SER A 73 1.87 -3.25 -8.68
C SER A 73 3.00 -3.70 -9.60
N HIS A 74 4.15 -4.09 -9.06
CA HIS A 74 5.26 -4.60 -9.85
C HIS A 74 5.05 -6.06 -10.28
N PHE A 75 4.53 -6.91 -9.39
CA PHE A 75 4.45 -8.36 -9.61
C PHE A 75 3.07 -8.83 -10.08
N VAL A 76 1.99 -8.17 -9.64
CA VAL A 76 0.61 -8.55 -9.95
C VAL A 76 0.10 -7.78 -11.17
N ARG A 77 -0.11 -8.47 -12.29
CA ARG A 77 -0.59 -7.86 -13.54
C ARG A 77 -2.12 -7.91 -13.65
N PRO A 78 -2.73 -7.03 -14.48
CA PRO A 78 -4.15 -7.11 -14.80
C PRO A 78 -4.55 -8.51 -15.29
N GLY A 79 -5.65 -9.04 -14.76
CA GLY A 79 -6.14 -10.39 -15.04
C GLY A 79 -5.62 -11.48 -14.09
N ALA A 80 -4.67 -11.17 -13.20
CA ALA A 80 -4.30 -12.07 -12.12
C ALA A 80 -5.48 -12.36 -11.18
N ARG A 81 -5.52 -13.57 -10.63
CA ARG A 81 -6.56 -14.02 -9.70
C ARG A 81 -5.96 -14.34 -8.35
N VAL A 82 -6.59 -13.87 -7.28
CA VAL A 82 -6.23 -14.24 -5.91
C VAL A 82 -6.53 -15.72 -5.71
N LEU A 83 -5.59 -16.44 -5.12
CA LEU A 83 -5.74 -17.84 -4.74
C LEU A 83 -5.95 -17.97 -3.24
N GLU A 84 -6.71 -18.99 -2.84
CA GLU A 84 -6.71 -19.43 -1.45
C GLU A 84 -5.35 -20.05 -1.11
N VAL A 85 -4.88 -19.76 0.10
CA VAL A 85 -3.59 -20.23 0.62
C VAL A 85 -3.83 -20.95 1.95
N GLU A 86 -3.19 -22.10 2.12
CA GLU A 86 -3.23 -22.87 3.36
C GLU A 86 -1.85 -22.86 4.04
N GLY A 87 -1.82 -22.72 5.36
CA GLY A 87 -0.60 -22.85 6.15
C GLY A 87 -0.66 -22.12 7.49
N ARG A 88 0.39 -22.26 8.29
CA ARG A 88 0.48 -21.62 9.62
C ARG A 88 0.22 -20.10 9.59
N PHE A 89 0.54 -19.47 8.46
CA PHE A 89 0.40 -18.03 8.24
C PHE A 89 -0.83 -17.65 7.42
N SER A 90 -1.69 -18.59 7.00
CA SER A 90 -2.91 -18.23 6.26
C SER A 90 -4.09 -17.80 7.17
N LEU A 91 -4.02 -18.13 8.47
CA LEU A 91 -5.11 -17.94 9.43
C LEU A 91 -5.02 -16.66 10.29
N ILE A 92 -3.93 -15.90 10.17
CA ILE A 92 -3.75 -14.62 10.85
C ILE A 92 -3.97 -13.57 9.76
N SER A 93 -4.96 -12.67 9.87
CA SER A 93 -5.27 -11.58 8.90
C SER A 93 -4.20 -11.33 7.83
N PRO A 94 -4.40 -11.84 6.60
CA PRO A 94 -3.41 -12.65 5.90
C PRO A 94 -2.08 -11.91 5.70
N PRO A 95 -0.95 -12.36 6.29
CA PRO A 95 0.38 -11.90 5.92
C PRO A 95 0.82 -12.42 4.55
N CYS A 96 0.10 -13.37 3.95
CA CYS A 96 0.43 -13.93 2.64
C CYS A 96 -0.79 -13.97 1.71
N MET A 97 -0.53 -13.66 0.43
CA MET A 97 -1.47 -13.86 -0.67
C MET A 97 -0.72 -14.50 -1.83
N ALA A 98 -1.40 -15.39 -2.54
CA ALA A 98 -0.91 -15.95 -3.79
C ALA A 98 -1.77 -15.44 -4.95
N PHE A 99 -1.13 -15.21 -6.10
CA PHE A 99 -1.79 -14.78 -7.32
C PHE A 99 -1.47 -15.78 -8.44
N TYR A 100 -2.48 -16.16 -9.21
CA TYR A 100 -2.35 -16.95 -10.43
C TYR A 100 -2.51 -16.09 -11.68
N GLY A 101 -1.62 -16.23 -12.67
CA GLY A 101 -1.64 -15.47 -13.92
C GLY A 101 -0.24 -15.08 -14.40
N ILE A 102 -0.16 -14.05 -15.25
CA ILE A 102 1.13 -13.49 -15.69
C ILE A 102 1.73 -12.69 -14.52
N VAL A 103 2.49 -13.37 -13.68
CA VAL A 103 3.34 -12.75 -12.66
C VAL A 103 4.61 -12.26 -13.36
N ALA A 104 5.04 -11.03 -13.06
CA ALA A 104 6.18 -10.40 -13.74
C ALA A 104 7.54 -10.99 -13.37
#